data_AF-A0A813DPP4-F1
#
_entry.id   AF-A0A813DPP4-F1
#
_cell.length_a   1.000
_cell.length_b   1.000
_cell.length_c   1.000
_cell.angle_alpha   90.00
_cell.angle_beta   90.00
_cell.angle_gamma   90.00
#
_symmetry.space_group_name_H-M   'P 1'
#
loop_
_entity.id
_entity.type
_entity.pdbx_description
1 polymer ?
#
loop_
_entity_poly.entity_id
_entity_poly.type
_entity_poly.pdbx_seq_one_letter_code
_entity_poly.pdbx_strand_id
1 'polypeptide(L)'
;MGQQDGSRDAEMAQSTSAEAPASSEYRVLQGPLFKKLGTDPTSQKVIRLTRKVGSTLKTTGKTWTGPSGGRWVEQLPTEKPGWLLIEGPGFGQPGPLLDPVQPGEEEPIVLFALSPIDDSPLCEICLKPSQTVRHAKRWLALRLPGLQVNRIAVAKEKPSDKTHGMGLRNFPANWILEDETKLKDTPFKDGGELVFFYMGDAAEDVAAAAAAPTTS
;
A
#
# COMPACT_ATOMS: atom_id res chain seq x y z
N MET A 1 -65.55 -44.07 15.42
CA MET A 1 -65.49 -42.59 15.36
C MET A 1 -64.13 -42.21 15.93
N GLY A 2 -63.18 -41.90 15.05
CA GLY A 2 -61.76 -41.73 15.39
C GLY A 2 -61.47 -40.32 15.92
N GLN A 3 -60.78 -40.24 17.05
CA GLN A 3 -60.25 -39.01 17.63
C GLN A 3 -59.09 -38.52 16.76
N GLN A 4 -59.18 -37.27 16.31
CA GLN A 4 -58.13 -36.59 15.56
C GLN A 4 -57.05 -36.08 16.52
N ASP A 5 -55.83 -36.53 16.23
CA ASP A 5 -54.58 -36.20 16.90
C ASP A 5 -54.12 -34.81 16.44
N GLY A 6 -54.24 -33.83 17.34
CA GLY A 6 -53.90 -32.43 17.10
C GLY A 6 -52.47 -32.14 17.53
N SER A 7 -51.48 -32.62 16.78
CA SER A 7 -50.08 -32.23 16.98
C SER A 7 -49.85 -30.80 16.52
N ARG A 8 -49.64 -29.90 17.49
CA ARG A 8 -49.18 -28.53 17.27
C ARG A 8 -47.65 -28.57 17.17
N ASP A 9 -47.16 -28.48 15.94
CA ASP A 9 -45.75 -28.22 15.68
C ASP A 9 -45.39 -26.83 16.21
N ALA A 10 -44.67 -26.82 17.33
CA ALA A 10 -44.07 -25.63 17.90
C ALA A 10 -42.85 -25.24 17.04
N GLU A 11 -43.09 -24.37 16.07
CA GLU A 11 -42.07 -23.71 15.26
C GLU A 11 -41.21 -22.83 16.18
N MET A 12 -40.13 -23.40 16.73
CA MET A 12 -39.10 -22.68 17.47
C MET A 12 -38.31 -21.80 16.49
N ALA A 13 -38.68 -20.53 16.41
CA ALA A 13 -37.88 -19.50 15.77
C ALA A 13 -36.49 -19.44 16.45
N GLN A 14 -35.49 -20.06 15.82
CA GLN A 14 -34.09 -19.90 16.20
C GLN A 14 -33.70 -18.45 15.93
N SER A 15 -33.68 -17.67 17.00
CA SER A 15 -33.15 -16.31 17.00
C SER A 15 -31.65 -16.41 16.72
N THR A 16 -31.27 -16.33 15.45
CA THR A 16 -29.88 -16.19 15.03
C THR A 16 -29.43 -14.81 15.49
N SER A 17 -28.82 -14.75 16.68
CA SER A 17 -28.10 -13.58 17.15
C SER A 17 -27.12 -13.17 16.06
N ALA A 18 -27.41 -12.08 15.36
CA ALA A 18 -26.56 -11.54 14.32
C ALA A 18 -25.22 -11.16 14.97
N GLU A 19 -24.22 -12.02 14.79
CA GLU A 19 -22.85 -11.76 15.20
C GLU A 19 -22.43 -10.44 14.56
N ALA A 20 -22.08 -9.46 15.41
CA ALA A 20 -21.68 -8.16 14.92
C ALA A 20 -20.52 -8.36 13.94
N PRO A 21 -20.56 -7.75 12.75
CA PRO A 21 -19.53 -7.97 11.74
C PRO A 21 -18.17 -7.61 12.33
N ALA A 22 -17.24 -8.56 12.32
CA ALA A 22 -15.89 -8.35 12.81
C ALA A 22 -15.27 -7.16 12.07
N SER A 23 -14.93 -6.10 12.80
CA SER A 23 -14.22 -4.97 12.21
C SER A 23 -12.85 -5.44 11.72
N SER A 24 -12.40 -4.88 10.60
CA SER A 24 -11.06 -5.14 10.06
C SER A 24 -10.30 -3.85 9.86
N GLU A 25 -8.98 -3.91 9.97
CA GLU A 25 -8.12 -2.75 9.83
C GLU A 25 -7.38 -2.79 8.50
N TYR A 26 -7.25 -1.62 7.86
CA TYR A 26 -6.48 -1.44 6.64
C TYR A 26 -5.41 -0.39 6.89
N ARG A 27 -4.20 -0.65 6.40
CA ARG A 27 -3.06 0.27 6.46
C ARG A 27 -2.97 1.10 5.20
N VAL A 28 -2.72 2.39 5.37
CA VAL A 28 -2.48 3.33 4.28
C VAL A 28 -1.08 3.12 3.70
N LEU A 29 -1.00 2.64 2.47
CA LEU A 29 0.26 2.46 1.75
C LEU A 29 0.67 3.70 0.96
N GLN A 30 -0.29 4.57 0.64
CA GLN A 30 -0.06 5.78 -0.16
C GLN A 30 -0.84 6.96 0.40
N GLY A 31 -0.25 8.16 0.37
CA GLY A 31 -0.88 9.36 0.94
C GLY A 31 -2.23 9.72 0.30
N PRO A 32 -2.33 9.78 -1.04
CA PRO A 32 -3.60 9.98 -1.72
C PRO A 32 -4.51 8.75 -1.59
N LEU A 33 -5.72 8.94 -1.06
CA LEU A 33 -6.80 7.95 -1.07
C LEU A 33 -8.00 8.45 -1.85
N PHE A 34 -8.82 7.52 -2.32
CA PHE A 34 -10.07 7.82 -3.02
C PHE A 34 -11.25 7.23 -2.27
N LYS A 35 -12.30 8.03 -2.12
CA LYS A 35 -13.50 7.68 -1.36
C LYS A 35 -14.76 7.90 -2.17
N LYS A 36 -15.62 6.90 -2.25
CA LYS A 36 -17.03 7.07 -2.63
C LYS A 36 -17.83 7.46 -1.40
N LEU A 37 -18.69 8.47 -1.55
CA LEU A 37 -19.53 8.96 -0.47
C LEU A 37 -20.83 8.15 -0.35
N GLY A 38 -21.28 7.93 0.88
CA GLY A 38 -22.53 7.21 1.17
C GLY A 38 -22.33 5.71 1.33
N THR A 39 -23.41 4.99 1.60
CA THR A 39 -23.40 3.53 1.80
C THR A 39 -23.45 2.75 0.49
N ASP A 40 -23.89 3.38 -0.60
CA ASP A 40 -23.97 2.75 -1.92
C ASP A 40 -22.59 2.73 -2.63
N PRO A 41 -21.99 1.54 -2.85
CA PRO A 41 -20.71 1.43 -3.55
C PRO A 41 -20.78 1.81 -5.03
N THR A 42 -21.98 1.84 -5.63
CA THR A 42 -22.16 2.16 -7.06
C THR A 42 -22.17 3.66 -7.36
N SER A 43 -22.18 4.49 -6.31
CA SER A 43 -22.08 5.94 -6.40
C SER A 43 -20.91 6.39 -7.29
N GLN A 44 -21.20 7.25 -8.27
CA GLN A 44 -20.20 7.78 -9.20
C GLN A 44 -19.34 8.89 -8.56
N LYS A 45 -19.80 9.49 -7.47
CA LYS A 45 -19.09 10.59 -6.82
C LYS A 45 -17.92 10.06 -5.99
N VAL A 46 -16.72 10.21 -6.53
CA VAL A 46 -15.46 9.92 -5.85
C VAL A 46 -14.78 11.21 -5.42
N ILE A 47 -14.33 11.29 -4.17
CA ILE A 47 -13.50 12.38 -3.66
C ILE A 47 -12.08 11.87 -3.38
N ARG A 48 -11.10 12.76 -3.56
CA ARG A 48 -9.72 12.51 -3.15
C ARG A 48 -9.51 13.00 -1.72
N LEU A 49 -8.81 12.19 -0.93
CA LEU A 49 -8.43 12.46 0.46
C LEU A 49 -6.92 12.31 0.57
N THR A 50 -6.33 12.95 1.57
CA THR A 50 -4.93 12.71 1.95
C THR A 50 -4.92 12.08 3.34
N ARG A 51 -4.20 10.96 3.50
CA ARG A 51 -3.95 10.29 4.77
C ARG A 51 -2.45 10.12 4.98
N LYS A 52 -2.03 9.94 6.23
CA LYS A 52 -0.63 9.66 6.56
C LYS A 52 -0.31 8.22 6.15
N VAL A 53 0.77 8.00 5.39
CA VAL A 53 1.26 6.65 5.07
C VAL A 53 1.65 5.91 6.36
N GLY A 54 1.37 4.62 6.42
CA GLY A 54 1.53 3.77 7.61
C GLY A 54 0.39 3.85 8.61
N SER A 55 -0.48 4.86 8.55
CA SER A 55 -1.66 4.93 9.44
C SER A 55 -2.66 3.82 9.16
N THR A 56 -3.46 3.44 10.16
CA THR A 56 -4.53 2.42 10.02
C THR A 56 -5.92 3.06 9.98
N LEU A 57 -6.83 2.38 9.29
CA LEU A 57 -8.23 2.75 9.11
C LEU A 57 -9.09 1.56 9.52
N LYS A 58 -10.09 1.81 10.36
CA LYS A 58 -11.06 0.79 10.73
C LYS A 58 -12.17 0.71 9.68
N THR A 59 -12.48 -0.52 9.26
CA THR A 59 -13.42 -0.83 8.17
C THR A 59 -14.37 -1.94 8.61
N THR A 60 -15.47 -2.13 7.86
CA THR A 60 -16.39 -3.26 8.09
C THR A 60 -15.85 -4.57 7.50
N GLY A 61 -14.75 -4.53 6.75
CA GLY A 61 -14.22 -5.67 5.99
C GLY A 61 -15.01 -6.02 4.72
N LYS A 62 -16.19 -5.43 4.51
CA LYS A 62 -16.94 -5.64 3.26
C LYS A 62 -16.18 -5.00 2.11
N THR A 63 -16.00 -5.78 1.05
CA THR A 63 -15.34 -5.31 -0.17
C THR A 63 -16.31 -5.32 -1.35
N TRP A 64 -16.03 -4.45 -2.31
CA TRP A 64 -16.79 -4.35 -3.55
C TRP A 64 -15.82 -4.09 -4.70
N THR A 65 -16.03 -4.77 -5.83
CA THR A 65 -15.24 -4.56 -7.04
C THR A 65 -16.10 -3.81 -8.04
N GLY A 66 -15.64 -2.62 -8.43
CA GLY A 66 -16.37 -1.77 -9.35
C GLY A 66 -16.29 -2.24 -10.81
N PRO A 67 -17.12 -1.67 -11.70
CA PRO A 67 -17.16 -2.04 -13.11
C PRO A 67 -15.82 -1.90 -13.85
N SER A 68 -14.95 -0.99 -13.39
CA SER A 68 -13.60 -0.77 -13.94
C SER A 68 -12.52 -1.60 -13.24
N GLY A 69 -12.89 -2.62 -12.44
CA GLY A 69 -11.95 -3.51 -11.76
C GLY A 69 -11.34 -2.98 -10.45
N GLY A 70 -11.62 -1.73 -10.06
CA GLY A 70 -11.14 -1.20 -8.78
C GLY A 70 -11.80 -1.88 -7.59
N ARG A 71 -11.00 -2.32 -6.60
CA ARG A 71 -11.45 -2.95 -5.36
C ARG A 71 -11.58 -1.91 -4.25
N TRP A 72 -12.71 -1.91 -3.56
CA TRP A 72 -13.08 -0.95 -2.53
C TRP A 72 -13.38 -1.67 -1.21
N VAL A 73 -13.18 -0.99 -0.08
CA VAL A 73 -13.56 -1.45 1.25
C VAL A 73 -14.52 -0.46 1.91
N GLU A 74 -15.57 -0.97 2.54
CA GLU A 74 -16.55 -0.15 3.27
C GLU A 74 -15.98 0.34 4.61
N GLN A 75 -16.08 1.64 4.84
CA GLN A 75 -15.64 2.28 6.07
C GLN A 75 -16.66 2.13 7.21
N LEU A 76 -16.20 2.03 8.46
CA LEU A 76 -17.11 1.95 9.61
C LEU A 76 -17.98 3.23 9.75
N PRO A 77 -19.24 3.11 10.24
CA PRO A 77 -20.15 4.23 10.45
C PRO A 77 -19.70 5.27 11.51
N THR A 78 -18.68 4.95 12.31
CA THR A 78 -18.09 5.90 13.27
C THR A 78 -17.43 7.09 12.57
N GLU A 79 -17.03 6.91 11.31
CA GLU A 79 -16.64 8.00 10.41
C GLU A 79 -17.76 8.29 9.40
N LYS A 80 -17.63 9.35 8.61
CA LYS A 80 -18.57 9.64 7.51
C LYS A 80 -18.69 8.37 6.63
N PRO A 81 -19.88 7.79 6.42
CA PRO A 81 -20.04 6.58 5.62
C PRO A 81 -19.43 6.70 4.22
N GLY A 82 -18.87 5.61 3.72
CA GLY A 82 -18.25 5.59 2.40
C GLY A 82 -17.44 4.33 2.12
N TRP A 83 -16.94 4.28 0.89
CA TRP A 83 -16.08 3.21 0.41
C TRP A 83 -14.72 3.76 0.03
N LEU A 84 -13.66 3.15 0.54
CA LEU A 84 -12.28 3.54 0.25
C LEU A 84 -11.68 2.62 -0.82
N LEU A 85 -11.00 3.20 -1.80
CA LEU A 85 -10.30 2.41 -2.83
C LEU A 85 -9.10 1.70 -2.19
N ILE A 86 -9.05 0.39 -2.35
CA ILE A 86 -7.92 -0.46 -1.96
C ILE A 86 -6.89 -0.44 -3.08
N GLU A 87 -7.30 -0.75 -4.31
CA GLU A 87 -6.46 -0.72 -5.51
C GLU A 87 -7.34 -0.68 -6.76
N GLY A 88 -6.83 -0.15 -7.88
CA GLY A 88 -7.57 -0.15 -9.14
C GLY A 88 -7.04 0.81 -10.18
N PRO A 89 -7.38 0.60 -11.46
CA PRO A 89 -6.96 1.47 -12.55
C PRO A 89 -7.71 2.81 -12.55
N GLY A 90 -7.20 3.79 -13.30
CA GLY A 90 -7.91 5.06 -13.57
C GLY A 90 -7.74 6.16 -12.52
N PHE A 91 -6.94 5.94 -11.47
CA PHE A 91 -6.75 6.91 -10.37
C PHE A 91 -5.37 7.59 -10.37
N GLY A 92 -4.51 7.28 -11.36
CA GLY A 92 -3.16 7.84 -11.45
C GLY A 92 -2.28 7.50 -10.23
N GLN A 93 -2.62 6.44 -9.50
CA GLN A 93 -1.83 5.90 -8.40
C GLN A 93 -1.45 4.46 -8.73
N PRO A 94 -0.15 4.16 -8.91
CA PRO A 94 0.28 2.81 -9.24
C PRO A 94 0.26 1.93 -7.98
N GLY A 95 -0.29 0.71 -8.13
CA GLY A 95 -0.39 -0.31 -7.08
C GLY A 95 -1.38 0.01 -5.95
N PRO A 96 -1.31 -0.75 -4.84
CA PRO A 96 -2.31 -0.69 -3.79
C PRO A 96 -2.19 0.57 -2.93
N LEU A 97 -3.33 1.16 -2.60
CA LEU A 97 -3.52 2.28 -1.69
C LEU A 97 -3.67 1.83 -0.25
N LEU A 98 -4.29 0.67 -0.04
CA LEU A 98 -4.56 0.09 1.27
C LEU A 98 -4.12 -1.38 1.32
N ASP A 99 -3.64 -1.83 2.48
CA ASP A 99 -3.28 -3.23 2.77
C ASP A 99 -4.08 -3.72 4.00
N PRO A 100 -4.76 -4.87 3.97
CA PRO A 100 -5.40 -5.41 5.16
C PRO A 100 -4.37 -5.76 6.24
N VAL A 101 -4.60 -5.31 7.47
CA VAL A 101 -3.74 -5.59 8.62
C VAL A 101 -4.19 -6.90 9.27
N GLN A 102 -3.26 -7.85 9.37
CA GLN A 102 -3.53 -9.12 10.06
C GLN A 102 -3.27 -9.01 11.56
N PRO A 103 -4.03 -9.70 12.43
CA PRO A 103 -3.73 -9.78 13.85
C PRO A 103 -2.32 -10.34 14.11
N GLY A 104 -1.53 -9.67 14.95
CA GLY A 104 -0.16 -10.07 15.26
C GLY A 104 0.87 -9.74 14.18
N GLU A 105 0.48 -9.00 13.14
CA GLU A 105 1.40 -8.51 12.14
C GLU A 105 2.41 -7.51 12.72
N GLU A 106 3.64 -7.54 12.21
CA GLU A 106 4.69 -6.58 12.58
C GLU A 106 4.26 -5.13 12.29
N GLU A 107 4.61 -4.20 13.18
CA GLU A 107 4.43 -2.77 12.93
C GLU A 107 5.34 -2.34 11.78
N PRO A 108 4.79 -1.69 10.73
CA PRO A 108 5.57 -1.29 9.58
C PRO A 108 6.49 -0.12 9.93
N ILE A 109 7.51 0.09 9.10
CA ILE A 109 8.27 1.33 9.06
C ILE A 109 7.89 2.10 7.80
N VAL A 110 7.82 3.42 7.90
CA VAL A 110 7.65 4.35 6.79
C VAL A 110 9.00 4.99 6.50
N LEU A 111 9.48 4.83 5.26
CA LEU A 111 10.73 5.42 4.79
C LEU A 111 10.46 6.51 3.76
N PHE A 112 11.21 7.59 3.81
CA PHE A 112 11.17 8.69 2.85
C PHE A 112 12.21 8.47 1.76
N ALA A 113 11.79 8.07 0.57
CA ALA A 113 12.69 7.97 -0.58
C ALA A 113 13.13 9.36 -1.01
N LEU A 114 14.44 9.58 -1.09
CA LEU A 114 15.01 10.87 -1.52
C LEU A 114 15.36 10.85 -3.00
N SER A 115 15.25 12.01 -3.63
CA SER A 115 15.72 12.26 -4.99
C SER A 115 17.23 12.15 -5.06
N PRO A 116 17.79 11.35 -5.99
CA PRO A 116 19.24 11.24 -6.14
C PRO A 116 19.90 12.51 -6.70
N ILE A 117 19.10 13.51 -7.13
CA ILE A 117 19.59 14.74 -7.77
C ILE A 117 19.76 15.86 -6.73
N ASP A 118 18.79 16.03 -5.84
CA ASP A 118 18.68 17.19 -4.95
C ASP A 118 18.27 16.83 -3.52
N ASP A 119 18.27 15.54 -3.18
CA ASP A 119 17.85 15.00 -1.87
C ASP A 119 16.42 15.38 -1.44
N SER A 120 15.59 15.89 -2.34
CA SER A 120 14.20 16.21 -2.04
C SER A 120 13.36 14.94 -1.83
N PRO A 121 12.39 14.92 -0.90
CA PRO A 121 11.56 13.74 -0.67
C PRO A 121 10.67 13.47 -1.89
N LEU A 122 10.83 12.29 -2.51
CA LEU A 122 10.05 11.86 -3.67
C LEU A 122 8.74 11.18 -3.25
N CYS A 123 8.83 10.19 -2.36
CA CYS A 123 7.68 9.45 -1.89
C CYS A 123 7.91 8.76 -0.54
N GLU A 124 6.81 8.49 0.16
CA GLU A 124 6.78 7.63 1.34
C GLU A 124 6.60 6.16 0.93
N ILE A 125 7.34 5.25 1.55
CA ILE A 125 7.26 3.81 1.33
C ILE A 125 6.99 3.12 2.66
N CYS A 126 5.86 2.41 2.76
CA CYS A 126 5.48 1.64 3.95
C CYS A 126 5.87 0.17 3.78
N LEU A 127 6.72 -0.34 4.66
CA LEU A 127 7.27 -1.70 4.59
C LEU A 127 7.25 -2.37 5.96
N LYS A 128 7.08 -3.69 5.98
CA LYS A 128 7.21 -4.51 7.19
C LYS A 128 8.69 -4.77 7.48
N PRO A 129 9.14 -4.83 8.75
CA PRO A 129 10.53 -5.13 9.09
C PRO A 129 11.06 -6.46 8.51
N SER A 130 10.20 -7.45 8.35
CA SER A 130 10.48 -8.74 7.70
C SER A 130 10.67 -8.68 6.18
N GLN A 131 10.22 -7.62 5.51
CA GLN A 131 10.42 -7.44 4.06
C GLN A 131 11.87 -7.11 3.75
N THR A 132 12.25 -7.33 2.49
CA THR A 132 13.64 -7.16 2.03
C THR A 132 13.86 -5.84 1.29
N VAL A 133 15.12 -5.46 1.09
CA VAL A 133 15.51 -4.30 0.28
C VAL A 133 14.95 -4.40 -1.15
N ARG A 134 14.85 -5.60 -1.73
CA ARG A 134 14.17 -5.83 -3.02
C ARG A 134 12.72 -5.34 -3.02
N HIS A 135 12.00 -5.46 -1.91
CA HIS A 135 10.63 -4.94 -1.78
C HIS A 135 10.62 -3.41 -1.81
N ALA A 136 11.57 -2.75 -1.14
CA ALA A 136 11.73 -1.30 -1.23
C ALA A 136 12.02 -0.83 -2.66
N LYS A 137 12.91 -1.54 -3.39
CA LYS A 137 13.20 -1.26 -4.81
C LYS A 137 11.98 -1.43 -5.70
N ARG A 138 11.14 -2.44 -5.46
CA ARG A 138 9.86 -2.62 -6.18
C ARG A 138 8.91 -1.46 -5.93
N TRP A 139 8.82 -0.97 -4.69
CA TRP A 139 8.04 0.22 -4.39
C TRP A 139 8.56 1.46 -5.11
N LEU A 140 9.87 1.69 -5.13
CA LEU A 140 10.47 2.77 -5.91
C LEU A 140 10.12 2.67 -7.40
N ALA A 141 10.30 1.49 -8.01
CA ALA A 141 9.97 1.25 -9.41
C ALA A 141 8.47 1.44 -9.71
N LEU A 142 7.61 1.09 -8.76
CA LEU A 142 6.18 1.32 -8.86
C LEU A 142 5.85 2.82 -8.81
N ARG A 143 6.51 3.59 -7.94
CA ARG A 143 6.27 5.03 -7.76
C ARG A 143 6.91 5.93 -8.80
N LEU A 144 8.00 5.45 -9.39
CA LEU A 144 8.78 6.14 -10.40
C LEU A 144 8.76 5.27 -11.66
N PRO A 145 7.67 5.35 -12.46
CA PRO A 145 7.50 4.53 -13.64
C PRO A 145 8.71 4.64 -14.56
N GLY A 146 9.15 3.50 -15.11
CA GLY A 146 10.37 3.41 -15.93
C GLY A 146 11.57 2.87 -15.17
N LEU A 147 11.66 3.05 -13.84
CA LEU A 147 12.80 2.50 -13.11
C LEU A 147 12.74 0.97 -13.06
N GLN A 148 13.84 0.35 -13.47
CA GLN A 148 14.03 -1.10 -13.40
C GLN A 148 14.59 -1.51 -12.02
N VAL A 149 13.92 -2.46 -11.35
CA VAL A 149 14.27 -2.90 -9.99
C VAL A 149 15.73 -3.35 -9.84
N ASN A 150 16.26 -4.08 -10.82
CA ASN A 150 17.64 -4.57 -10.85
C ASN A 150 18.69 -3.48 -11.11
N ARG A 151 18.26 -2.28 -11.54
CA ARG A 151 19.12 -1.11 -11.73
C ARG A 151 19.04 -0.12 -10.57
N ILE A 152 18.23 -0.40 -9.56
CA ILE A 152 18.17 0.41 -8.34
C ILE A 152 19.18 -0.15 -7.34
N ALA A 153 20.05 0.68 -6.78
CA ALA A 153 20.87 0.37 -5.63
C ALA A 153 20.37 1.16 -4.41
N VAL A 154 20.40 0.58 -3.22
CA VAL A 154 19.96 1.24 -1.98
C VAL A 154 21.15 1.32 -1.03
N ALA A 155 21.42 2.50 -0.47
CA ALA A 155 22.50 2.70 0.48
C ALA A 155 22.01 2.63 1.93
N LYS A 156 22.90 2.20 2.83
CA LYS A 156 22.66 2.15 4.28
C LYS A 156 22.38 3.52 4.89
N GLU A 157 23.08 4.54 4.42
CA GLU A 157 23.01 5.89 4.96
C GLU A 157 23.29 6.93 3.88
N LYS A 158 22.88 8.16 4.14
CA LYS A 158 23.18 9.29 3.27
C LYS A 158 24.69 9.57 3.29
N PRO A 159 25.33 9.76 2.13
CA PRO A 159 26.71 10.20 2.09
C PRO A 159 26.84 11.55 2.78
N SER A 160 27.78 11.66 3.71
CA SER A 160 28.13 12.92 4.37
C SER A 160 28.48 14.01 3.34
N ASP A 161 28.40 15.29 3.74
CA ASP A 161 28.78 16.42 2.87
C ASP A 161 30.20 16.29 2.29
N LYS A 162 31.11 15.63 3.03
CA LYS A 162 32.49 15.36 2.58
C LYS A 162 32.59 14.40 1.40
N THR A 163 31.55 13.59 1.20
CA THR A 163 31.39 12.62 0.11
C THR A 163 30.40 13.10 -0.95
N HIS A 164 29.76 14.25 -0.74
CA HIS A 164 28.80 14.84 -1.67
C HIS A 164 29.55 15.35 -2.92
N GLY A 165 29.11 14.92 -4.11
CA GLY A 165 29.79 15.21 -5.39
C GLY A 165 30.84 14.18 -5.82
N MET A 166 31.20 13.22 -4.95
CA MET A 166 31.90 12.02 -5.38
C MET A 166 30.87 11.09 -6.03
N GLY A 167 30.86 11.03 -7.37
CA GLY A 167 29.94 10.14 -8.10
C GLY A 167 30.01 8.69 -7.60
N LEU A 168 28.98 7.89 -7.90
CA LEU A 168 28.79 6.48 -7.49
C LEU A 168 30.06 5.60 -7.49
N ARG A 169 31.04 5.89 -8.34
CA ARG A 169 32.33 5.19 -8.39
C ARG A 169 33.14 5.26 -7.10
N ASN A 170 32.88 6.25 -6.25
CA ASN A 170 33.58 6.46 -4.98
C ASN A 170 32.75 6.00 -3.78
N PHE A 171 31.57 5.40 -4.02
CA PHE A 171 30.75 4.86 -2.94
C PHE A 171 31.36 3.54 -2.44
N PRO A 172 31.61 3.40 -1.13
CA PRO A 172 32.11 2.15 -0.58
C PRO A 172 31.14 1.01 -0.87
N ALA A 173 31.62 -0.10 -1.46
CA ALA A 173 30.76 -1.23 -1.84
C ALA A 173 29.99 -1.81 -0.62
N ASN A 174 30.57 -1.73 0.57
CA ASN A 174 29.95 -2.19 1.82
C ASN A 174 28.80 -1.29 2.32
N TRP A 175 28.54 -0.15 1.68
CA TRP A 175 27.40 0.72 1.97
C TRP A 175 26.14 0.35 1.18
N ILE A 176 26.29 -0.37 0.08
CA ILE A 176 25.15 -0.83 -0.72
C ILE A 176 24.53 -2.05 -0.03
N LEU A 177 23.21 -2.01 0.13
CA LEU A 177 22.44 -3.11 0.68
C LEU A 177 22.11 -4.15 -0.39
N GLU A 178 22.24 -5.43 -0.02
CA GLU A 178 21.84 -6.55 -0.88
C GLU A 178 20.33 -6.72 -0.91
N ASP A 179 19.80 -7.18 -2.05
CA ASP A 179 18.36 -7.34 -2.30
C ASP A 179 17.63 -8.18 -1.26
N GLU A 180 18.29 -9.22 -0.73
CA GLU A 180 17.71 -10.17 0.22
C GLU A 180 17.91 -9.77 1.69
N THR A 181 18.62 -8.68 1.96
CA THR A 181 18.74 -8.15 3.33
C THR A 181 17.36 -7.70 3.81
N LYS A 182 16.91 -8.20 4.96
CA LYS A 182 15.63 -7.77 5.57
C LYS A 182 15.79 -6.39 6.18
N LEU A 183 14.74 -5.58 6.14
CA LEU A 183 14.78 -4.20 6.64
C LEU A 183 15.14 -4.13 8.13
N LYS A 184 14.69 -5.08 8.94
CA LYS A 184 15.09 -5.17 10.36
C LYS A 184 16.59 -5.36 10.60
N ASP A 185 17.31 -5.87 9.59
CA ASP A 185 18.75 -6.10 9.62
C ASP A 185 19.54 -4.93 8.97
N THR A 186 18.84 -3.85 8.62
CA THR A 186 19.41 -2.60 8.07
C THR A 186 19.40 -1.48 9.13
N PRO A 187 20.12 -0.36 8.93
CA PRO A 187 20.05 0.78 9.84
C PRO A 187 18.77 1.63 9.70
N PHE A 188 17.83 1.26 8.81
CA PHE A 188 16.60 2.02 8.61
C PHE A 188 15.69 1.99 9.84
N LYS A 189 15.03 3.13 10.09
CA LYS A 189 14.08 3.34 11.20
C LYS A 189 12.79 3.93 10.64
N ASP A 190 11.70 3.82 11.40
CA ASP A 190 10.47 4.52 11.06
C ASP A 190 10.71 6.04 10.95
N GLY A 191 10.18 6.64 9.88
CA GLY A 191 10.45 8.02 9.50
C GLY A 191 11.85 8.29 8.95
N GLY A 192 12.65 7.25 8.71
CA GLY A 192 14.02 7.36 8.18
C GLY A 192 14.06 7.66 6.68
N GLU A 193 15.24 8.06 6.21
CA GLU A 193 15.50 8.33 4.79
C GLU A 193 15.91 7.04 4.07
N LEU A 194 15.40 6.85 2.86
CA LEU A 194 15.81 5.79 1.95
C LEU A 194 16.55 6.40 0.76
N VAL A 195 17.88 6.31 0.82
CA VAL A 195 18.76 6.80 -0.23
C VAL A 195 18.95 5.69 -1.27
N PHE A 196 18.61 5.99 -2.52
CA PHE A 196 18.78 5.07 -3.62
C PHE A 196 19.51 5.74 -4.79
N PHE A 197 20.10 4.90 -5.62
CA PHE A 197 20.76 5.29 -6.85
C PHE A 197 20.18 4.51 -8.01
N TYR A 198 20.10 5.14 -9.17
CA TYR A 198 19.73 4.46 -10.41
C TYR A 198 20.95 4.27 -11.28
N MET A 199 21.24 3.02 -11.63
CA MET A 199 22.40 2.60 -12.42
C MET A 199 22.05 2.46 -13.92
N GLY A 200 20.82 2.78 -14.32
CA GLY A 200 20.37 2.79 -15.72
C GLY A 200 20.37 4.18 -16.33
N ASP A 201 19.93 4.26 -17.59
CA ASP A 201 19.59 5.53 -18.23
C ASP A 201 18.11 5.81 -17.93
N ALA A 202 17.86 6.64 -16.93
CA ALA A 202 16.49 6.93 -16.49
C ALA A 202 15.64 7.52 -17.62
N ALA A 203 16.20 8.31 -18.54
CA ALA A 203 15.44 8.92 -19.62
C ALA A 203 15.03 7.87 -20.65
N GLU A 204 15.96 7.00 -21.05
CA GLU A 204 15.69 5.89 -21.97
C GLU A 204 14.72 4.88 -21.36
N ASP A 205 14.92 4.50 -20.10
CA ASP A 205 14.11 3.51 -19.39
C ASP A 205 12.67 4.01 -19.16
N VAL A 206 12.49 5.31 -18.88
CA VAL A 206 11.15 5.95 -18.80
C VAL A 206 10.47 6.00 -20.17
N ALA A 207 11.21 6.38 -21.22
CA ALA A 207 10.67 6.42 -22.59
C ALA A 207 10.23 5.02 -23.05
N ALA A 208 11.03 4.00 -22.76
CA ALA A 208 10.71 2.61 -23.06
C ALA A 208 9.45 2.13 -22.32
N ALA A 209 9.32 2.46 -21.03
CA ALA A 209 8.14 2.10 -20.25
C ALA A 209 6.86 2.80 -20.75
N ALA A 210 6.96 4.05 -21.21
CA ALA A 210 5.83 4.78 -21.79
C ALA A 210 5.40 4.22 -23.16
N ALA A 211 6.33 3.62 -23.91
CA ALA A 211 6.07 3.00 -25.21
C ALA A 211 5.52 1.57 -25.12
N ALA A 212 5.66 0.91 -23.96
CA ALA A 212 5.20 -0.46 -23.76
C ALA A 212 3.65 -0.53 -23.80
N PRO A 213 3.06 -1.47 -24.56
CA PRO A 213 1.61 -1.63 -24.58
C PRO A 213 1.12 -2.01 -23.18
N THR A 214 0.13 -1.27 -22.68
CA THR A 214 -0.48 -1.55 -21.38
C THR A 214 -1.30 -2.84 -21.50
N THR A 215 -0.70 -3.99 -21.19
CA THR A 215 -1.43 -5.25 -21.10
C THR A 215 -2.46 -5.13 -20.00
N SER A 216 -3.73 -5.01 -20.42
CA SER A 216 -4.90 -4.87 -19.55
C SER A 216 -5.41 -6.23 -19.11
#